data_AF-A0A1Z9GXG7-F1
#
_entry.id   AF-A0A1Z9GXG7-F1
#
_cell.length_a   1.000
_cell.length_b   1.000
_cell.length_c   1.000
_cell.angle_alpha   90.00
_cell.angle_beta   90.00
_cell.angle_gamma   90.00
#
_symmetry.space_group_name_H-M   'P 1'
#
loop_
_entity.id
_entity.type
_entity.pdbx_description
1 polymer ?
#
loop_
_entity_poly.entity_id
_entity_poly.type
_entity_poly.pdbx_seq_one_letter_code
_entity_poly.pdbx_strand_id
1 'polypeptide(L)'
;MAEMQYFYDKQVRRYIQQFIRLFSGFSVQMGESEEKLPVMQKVPVRYGDINRMAAHITRENSENIVNTVPFISCYINTLNLAPERRTYQQSVDSVQVFEKATDESTGEYTDNIGSTYTVQRHNPVPYMMEMNVDVWTSNTDQKLQLLEQILVLFNPTLNIRTSDNPFDWTSLSYVEMTNILWSSRSIGSTIDDIIDVATMTFQVPVLITPPAKLKKQTLIHTIIDKLHNTDDPNLDLFRENEPFEAQTNYVVIAFKDRKLEYINGVARILNNAGKPLNDDGTSLTWEQVLKPYGQLRPGISQVRLRKSNNIEDASNDIVGKLSFSTNDNELDVDIDTDTLPTNTLNPVDGVLDPTKNIPGQGNVPSPTMGNRYIITKDLTDIAIWGGLKAKANDIIEYNGSDWVVSFVSSQVSLQQYVKNIKTDDQLEWNGSDWFNSFEGLYKPGFWRIYL
;
A
#
# COMPACT_ATOMS: atom_id res chain seq x y z
N MET A 1 22.31 6.18 13.60
CA MET A 1 21.99 5.03 12.71
C MET A 1 20.50 4.83 12.79
N ALA A 2 19.78 4.99 11.68
CA ALA A 2 18.32 4.81 11.67
C ALA A 2 17.98 3.36 12.08
N GLU A 3 16.94 3.18 12.91
CA GLU A 3 16.40 1.87 13.25
C GLU A 3 16.07 1.11 11.96
N MET A 4 16.83 0.05 11.69
CA MET A 4 16.59 -0.81 10.54
C MET A 4 15.48 -1.79 10.96
N GLN A 5 14.27 -1.61 10.43
CA GLN A 5 13.18 -2.59 10.59
C GLN A 5 13.70 -3.98 10.20
N TYR A 6 13.35 -5.00 11.01
CA TYR A 6 13.76 -6.39 10.81
C TYR A 6 13.58 -6.82 9.34
N PHE A 7 14.67 -7.17 8.67
CA PHE A 7 14.67 -7.61 7.27
C PHE A 7 15.32 -9.00 7.14
N TYR A 8 14.50 -10.04 6.89
CA TYR A 8 14.95 -11.41 6.64
C TYR A 8 14.09 -12.08 5.55
N ASP A 9 14.65 -12.18 4.34
CA ASP A 9 13.96 -12.71 3.15
C ASP A 9 14.36 -14.17 2.80
N LYS A 10 15.14 -14.83 3.67
CA LYS A 10 15.58 -16.24 3.50
C LYS A 10 16.35 -16.50 2.19
N GLN A 11 17.00 -15.50 1.60
CA GLN A 11 17.66 -15.63 0.28
C GLN A 11 18.69 -16.77 0.24
N VAL A 12 19.67 -16.76 1.15
CA VAL A 12 20.66 -17.85 1.30
C VAL A 12 20.00 -19.21 1.52
N ARG A 13 18.92 -19.26 2.31
CA ARG A 13 18.17 -20.51 2.57
C ARG A 13 17.53 -21.06 1.28
N ARG A 14 17.07 -20.22 0.35
CA ARG A 14 16.53 -20.69 -0.95
C ARG A 14 17.59 -21.40 -1.78
N TYR A 15 18.81 -20.84 -1.85
CA TYR A 15 19.94 -21.49 -2.53
C TYR A 15 20.27 -22.84 -1.90
N ILE A 16 20.36 -22.92 -0.56
CA ILE A 16 20.62 -24.17 0.16
C ILE A 16 19.52 -25.21 -0.14
N GLN A 17 18.25 -24.80 -0.14
CA GLN A 17 17.15 -25.73 -0.41
C GLN A 17 17.19 -26.29 -1.83
N GLN A 18 17.52 -25.47 -2.83
CA GLN A 18 17.67 -25.96 -4.20
C GLN A 18 18.89 -26.87 -4.35
N PHE A 19 19.98 -26.55 -3.68
CA PHE A 19 21.16 -27.40 -3.64
C PHE A 19 20.85 -28.77 -3.02
N ILE A 20 20.14 -28.83 -1.89
CA ILE A 20 19.73 -30.09 -1.25
C ILE A 20 18.80 -30.90 -2.18
N ARG A 21 17.89 -30.24 -2.89
CA ARG A 21 16.97 -30.90 -3.83
C ARG A 21 17.70 -31.60 -4.96
N LEU A 22 18.85 -31.09 -5.39
CA LEU A 22 19.65 -31.73 -6.42
C LEU A 22 20.15 -33.12 -5.99
N PHE A 23 20.44 -33.31 -4.70
CA PHE A 23 20.90 -34.59 -4.17
C PHE A 23 19.77 -35.50 -3.70
N SER A 24 18.52 -35.05 -3.79
CA SER A 24 17.34 -35.83 -3.40
C SER A 24 16.88 -36.71 -4.55
N GLY A 25 16.57 -37.97 -4.26
CA GLY A 25 15.98 -38.89 -5.24
C GLY A 25 16.83 -40.10 -5.58
N PHE A 26 18.09 -40.13 -5.15
CA PHE A 26 18.96 -41.29 -5.36
C PHE A 26 18.53 -42.49 -4.52
N SER A 27 18.73 -43.68 -5.08
CA SER A 27 18.50 -44.95 -4.42
C SER A 27 19.68 -45.89 -4.61
N VAL A 28 19.89 -46.76 -3.64
CA VAL A 28 20.96 -47.78 -3.64
C VAL A 28 20.31 -49.16 -3.57
N GLN A 29 20.84 -50.10 -4.34
CA GLN A 29 20.47 -51.50 -4.24
C GLN A 29 21.15 -52.11 -3.01
N MET A 30 20.35 -52.54 -2.04
CA MET A 30 20.85 -53.17 -0.80
C MET A 30 21.02 -54.68 -0.92
N GLY A 31 20.39 -55.29 -1.93
CA GLY A 31 20.42 -56.73 -2.17
C GLY A 31 19.34 -57.16 -3.15
N GLU A 32 19.05 -58.45 -3.17
CA GLU A 32 17.97 -59.05 -3.95
C GLU A 32 16.92 -59.65 -3.01
N SER A 33 15.65 -59.50 -3.36
CA SER A 33 14.52 -60.14 -2.69
C SER A 33 14.54 -61.66 -2.93
N GLU A 34 13.74 -62.42 -2.18
CA GLU A 34 13.58 -63.88 -2.38
C GLU A 34 13.17 -64.25 -3.82
N GLU A 35 12.56 -63.30 -4.54
CA GLU A 35 12.16 -63.40 -5.95
C GLU A 35 13.26 -62.94 -6.94
N LYS A 36 14.50 -62.71 -6.48
CA LYS A 36 15.63 -62.16 -7.27
C LYS A 36 15.39 -60.78 -7.88
N LEU A 37 14.48 -59.99 -7.30
CA LEU A 37 14.25 -58.61 -7.68
C LEU A 37 15.13 -57.68 -6.82
N PRO A 38 15.73 -56.62 -7.39
CA PRO A 38 16.59 -55.71 -6.64
C PRO A 38 15.81 -54.92 -5.60
N VAL A 39 16.25 -54.93 -4.34
CA VAL A 39 15.67 -54.14 -3.26
C VAL A 39 16.35 -52.78 -3.22
N MET A 40 15.61 -51.74 -3.61
CA MET A 40 16.08 -50.36 -3.67
C MET A 40 15.74 -49.60 -2.40
N GLN A 41 16.73 -48.94 -1.79
CA GLN A 41 16.54 -48.02 -0.67
C GLN A 41 16.82 -46.59 -1.11
N LYS A 42 15.86 -45.68 -0.90
CA LYS A 42 16.05 -44.26 -1.14
C LYS A 42 16.98 -43.65 -0.09
N VAL A 43 18.01 -42.94 -0.54
CA VAL A 43 19.00 -42.33 0.33
C VAL A 43 18.49 -40.98 0.84
N PRO A 44 18.40 -40.77 2.17
CA PRO A 44 17.97 -39.49 2.71
C PRO A 44 19.08 -38.44 2.61
N VAL A 45 18.68 -37.20 2.31
CA VAL A 45 19.58 -36.03 2.32
C VAL A 45 19.26 -35.16 3.52
N ARG A 46 20.28 -34.75 4.26
CA ARG A 46 20.16 -33.90 5.46
C ARG A 46 21.02 -32.66 5.34
N TYR A 47 20.60 -31.58 5.99
CA TYR A 47 21.42 -30.39 6.16
C TYR A 47 22.00 -30.38 7.57
N GLY A 48 23.33 -30.45 7.69
CA GLY A 48 23.99 -30.49 8.98
C GLY A 48 25.51 -30.64 8.88
N ASP A 49 26.21 -29.96 9.77
CA ASP A 49 27.66 -30.06 9.91
C ASP A 49 28.07 -31.46 10.42
N ILE A 50 29.23 -31.93 9.96
CA ILE A 50 29.86 -33.22 10.27
C ILE A 50 29.87 -33.46 11.77
N ASN A 51 30.32 -32.50 12.57
CA ASN A 51 30.48 -32.70 14.02
C ASN A 51 29.16 -33.04 14.72
N ARG A 52 28.05 -32.45 14.26
CA ARG A 52 26.73 -32.71 14.86
C ARG A 52 26.14 -34.03 14.37
N MET A 53 26.37 -34.39 13.11
CA MET A 53 25.88 -35.66 12.54
C MET A 53 26.72 -36.84 13.04
N ALA A 54 28.03 -36.70 13.09
CA ALA A 54 28.96 -37.65 13.68
C ALA A 54 28.67 -37.88 15.16
N ALA A 55 28.50 -36.83 15.96
CA ALA A 55 28.15 -36.97 17.37
C ALA A 55 26.79 -37.68 17.57
N HIS A 56 25.83 -37.47 16.68
CA HIS A 56 24.55 -38.20 16.70
C HIS A 56 24.75 -39.69 16.43
N ILE A 57 25.56 -40.03 15.42
CA ILE A 57 25.86 -41.42 15.05
C ILE A 57 26.64 -42.10 16.18
N THR A 58 27.70 -41.49 16.72
CA THR A 58 28.49 -42.05 17.83
C THR A 58 27.65 -42.23 19.09
N ARG A 59 26.68 -41.35 19.37
CA ARG A 59 25.80 -41.46 20.53
C ARG A 59 24.73 -42.55 20.38
N GLU A 60 24.31 -42.83 19.15
CA GLU A 60 23.34 -43.89 18.84
C GLU A 60 24.00 -45.24 18.47
N ASN A 61 25.32 -45.29 18.36
CA ASN A 61 26.08 -46.50 18.06
C ASN A 61 26.26 -47.38 19.32
N SER A 62 25.13 -47.81 19.89
CA SER A 62 25.08 -48.93 20.82
C SER A 62 25.09 -50.22 20.00
N GLU A 63 25.72 -51.29 20.51
CA GLU A 63 25.90 -52.60 19.87
C GLU A 63 24.62 -53.29 19.33
N ASN A 64 23.45 -52.73 19.64
CA ASN A 64 22.13 -53.27 19.32
C ASN A 64 21.29 -52.36 18.39
N ILE A 65 21.88 -51.28 17.85
CA ILE A 65 21.21 -50.34 16.92
C ILE A 65 21.91 -50.42 15.57
N VAL A 66 21.13 -50.72 14.52
CA VAL A 66 21.64 -50.79 13.14
C VAL A 66 22.04 -49.38 12.68
N ASN A 67 23.27 -49.26 12.20
CA ASN A 67 23.83 -48.01 11.70
C ASN A 67 22.97 -47.40 10.58
N THR A 68 22.65 -46.11 10.67
CA THR A 68 21.69 -45.41 9.79
C THR A 68 22.31 -44.96 8.46
N VAL A 69 23.19 -45.77 7.87
CA VAL A 69 23.82 -45.54 6.56
C VAL A 69 23.15 -46.41 5.47
N PRO A 70 23.05 -45.96 4.21
CA PRO A 70 23.64 -44.76 3.63
C PRO A 70 22.78 -43.50 3.80
N PHE A 71 23.43 -42.34 3.90
CA PHE A 71 22.79 -41.01 3.84
C PHE A 71 23.74 -39.97 3.24
N ILE A 72 23.18 -38.86 2.77
CA ILE A 72 23.95 -37.71 2.25
C ILE A 72 23.78 -36.53 3.21
N SER A 73 24.87 -35.88 3.58
CA SER A 73 24.85 -34.64 4.37
C SER A 73 25.38 -33.47 3.55
N CYS A 74 24.69 -32.33 3.59
CA CYS A 74 25.14 -31.09 2.96
C CYS A 74 25.31 -30.00 4.02
N TYR A 75 26.39 -29.23 3.94
CA TYR A 75 26.63 -28.08 4.82
C TYR A 75 27.43 -26.98 4.11
N ILE A 76 27.34 -25.75 4.64
CA ILE A 76 28.16 -24.63 4.16
C ILE A 76 29.54 -24.75 4.80
N ASN A 77 30.59 -24.73 3.99
CA ASN A 77 31.97 -24.59 4.45
C ASN A 77 32.35 -23.11 4.61
N THR A 78 32.21 -22.34 3.53
CA THR A 78 32.60 -20.92 3.51
C THR A 78 31.60 -20.07 2.73
N LEU A 79 31.52 -18.77 3.06
CA LEU A 79 30.80 -17.76 2.29
C LEU A 79 31.72 -16.56 2.09
N ASN A 80 32.34 -16.49 0.91
CA ASN A 80 33.32 -15.47 0.57
C ASN A 80 32.72 -14.40 -0.33
N LEU A 81 33.25 -13.18 -0.26
CA LEU A 81 32.91 -12.13 -1.23
C LEU A 81 33.51 -12.47 -2.60
N ALA A 82 32.76 -12.18 -3.66
CA ALA A 82 33.15 -12.42 -5.04
C ALA A 82 33.44 -11.08 -5.76
N PRO A 83 34.55 -10.39 -5.46
CA PRO A 83 34.81 -9.04 -5.94
C PRO A 83 34.83 -8.93 -7.47
N GLU A 84 35.19 -10.00 -8.17
CA GLU A 84 35.25 -10.12 -9.62
C GLU A 84 33.88 -10.08 -10.31
N ARG A 85 32.80 -10.35 -9.57
CA ARG A 85 31.41 -10.31 -10.09
C ARG A 85 30.68 -9.01 -9.75
N ARG A 86 31.36 -8.05 -9.11
CA ARG A 86 30.72 -6.82 -8.66
C ARG A 86 30.39 -5.92 -9.84
N THR A 87 29.13 -5.53 -9.90
CA THR A 87 28.62 -4.43 -10.71
C THR A 87 28.45 -3.18 -9.83
N TYR A 88 28.04 -2.07 -10.43
CA TYR A 88 27.90 -0.79 -9.73
C TYR A 88 26.90 -0.88 -8.56
N GLN A 89 27.38 -0.67 -7.34
CA GLN A 89 26.63 -0.94 -6.10
C GLN A 89 25.39 -0.06 -5.93
N GLN A 90 25.41 1.18 -6.44
CA GLN A 90 24.27 2.10 -6.34
C GLN A 90 23.30 1.98 -7.51
N SER A 91 23.52 1.03 -8.43
CA SER A 91 22.61 0.83 -9.56
C SER A 91 21.25 0.36 -9.05
N VAL A 92 20.21 1.04 -9.54
CA VAL A 92 18.81 0.65 -9.33
C VAL A 92 18.22 0.38 -10.70
N ASP A 93 17.79 -0.86 -10.89
CA ASP A 93 17.05 -1.26 -12.07
C ASP A 93 15.54 -1.10 -11.83
N SER A 94 14.82 -0.57 -12.81
CA SER A 94 13.38 -0.35 -12.71
C SER A 94 12.67 -1.02 -13.86
N VAL A 95 11.84 -2.02 -13.54
CA VAL A 95 11.03 -2.74 -14.53
C VAL A 95 9.57 -2.38 -14.31
N GLN A 96 8.89 -2.02 -15.40
CA GLN A 96 7.44 -1.80 -15.39
C GLN A 96 6.71 -3.10 -15.66
N VAL A 97 5.66 -3.35 -14.88
CA VAL A 97 4.82 -4.54 -14.93
C VAL A 97 3.38 -4.09 -15.13
N PHE A 98 2.72 -4.71 -16.11
CA PHE A 98 1.33 -4.45 -16.45
C PHE A 98 0.52 -5.69 -16.09
N GLU A 99 -0.42 -5.56 -15.17
CA GLU A 99 -1.39 -6.63 -14.89
C GLU A 99 -2.56 -6.55 -15.88
N LYS A 100 -3.20 -7.69 -16.15
CA LYS A 100 -4.48 -7.70 -16.87
C LYS A 100 -5.58 -7.17 -15.95
N ALA A 101 -6.50 -6.39 -16.51
CA ALA A 101 -7.66 -5.89 -15.77
C ALA A 101 -8.59 -7.04 -15.42
N THR A 102 -9.03 -7.12 -14.17
CA THR A 102 -10.04 -8.06 -13.69
C THR A 102 -11.41 -7.42 -13.76
N ASP A 103 -12.39 -8.15 -14.28
CA ASP A 103 -13.79 -7.77 -14.22
C ASP A 103 -14.33 -8.06 -12.80
N GLU A 104 -14.81 -7.03 -12.11
CA GLU A 104 -15.27 -7.13 -10.71
C GLU A 104 -16.55 -7.97 -10.56
N SER A 105 -17.30 -8.19 -11.64
CA SER A 105 -18.55 -8.95 -11.62
C SER A 105 -18.37 -10.46 -11.81
N THR A 106 -17.39 -10.87 -12.62
CA THR A 106 -17.12 -12.27 -12.98
C THR A 106 -15.82 -12.80 -12.36
N GLY A 107 -14.92 -11.91 -11.93
CA GLY A 107 -13.58 -12.26 -11.45
C GLY A 107 -12.63 -12.70 -12.57
N GLU A 108 -13.03 -12.62 -13.84
CA GLU A 108 -12.22 -13.03 -14.98
C GLU A 108 -11.26 -11.93 -15.43
N TYR A 109 -10.11 -12.35 -15.98
CA TYR A 109 -9.15 -11.43 -16.57
C TYR A 109 -9.63 -11.01 -17.97
N THR A 110 -9.78 -9.71 -18.16
CA THR A 110 -10.03 -9.08 -19.46
C THR A 110 -8.71 -8.75 -20.15
N ASP A 111 -8.73 -8.59 -21.48
CA ASP A 111 -7.53 -8.23 -22.27
C ASP A 111 -7.14 -6.74 -22.16
N ASN A 112 -7.81 -5.99 -21.29
CA ASN A 112 -7.48 -4.61 -21.01
C ASN A 112 -6.31 -4.52 -20.01
N ILE A 113 -5.53 -3.43 -20.10
CA ILE A 113 -4.45 -3.15 -19.14
C ILE A 113 -5.08 -2.73 -17.81
N GLY A 114 -4.74 -3.45 -16.75
CA GLY A 114 -5.18 -3.20 -15.38
C GLY A 114 -4.20 -2.34 -14.61
N SER A 115 -3.91 -2.73 -13.37
CA SER A 115 -2.95 -2.00 -12.53
C SER A 115 -1.54 -2.10 -13.09
N THR A 116 -0.86 -0.96 -13.15
CA THR A 116 0.54 -0.88 -13.55
C THR A 116 1.43 -0.67 -12.33
N TYR A 117 2.55 -1.38 -12.29
CA TYR A 117 3.51 -1.30 -11.18
C TYR A 117 4.91 -1.07 -11.72
N THR A 118 5.70 -0.30 -10.99
CA THR A 118 7.14 -0.23 -11.16
C THR A 118 7.80 -1.00 -10.03
N VAL A 119 8.55 -2.04 -10.39
CA VAL A 119 9.41 -2.77 -9.46
C VAL A 119 10.80 -2.16 -9.56
N GLN A 120 11.27 -1.52 -8.48
CA GLN A 120 12.62 -1.00 -8.36
C GLN A 120 13.47 -1.99 -7.57
N ARG A 121 14.56 -2.48 -8.17
CA ARG A 121 15.45 -3.50 -7.62
C ARG A 121 16.86 -2.93 -7.49
N HIS A 122 17.49 -3.15 -6.36
CA HIS A 122 18.88 -2.74 -6.14
C HIS A 122 19.84 -3.84 -6.55
N ASN A 123 20.94 -3.43 -7.18
CA ASN A 123 21.97 -4.34 -7.65
C ASN A 123 22.45 -5.34 -6.57
N PRO A 124 22.45 -6.65 -6.87
CA PRO A 124 22.86 -7.67 -5.92
C PRO A 124 24.33 -7.55 -5.55
N VAL A 125 24.65 -7.93 -4.32
CA VAL A 125 26.01 -8.17 -3.88
C VAL A 125 26.35 -9.65 -4.13
N PRO A 126 27.38 -9.96 -4.94
CA PRO A 126 27.76 -11.32 -5.23
C PRO A 126 28.66 -11.92 -4.14
N TYR A 127 28.33 -13.14 -3.76
CA TYR A 127 29.10 -14.00 -2.86
C TYR A 127 29.37 -15.34 -3.53
N MET A 128 30.48 -15.98 -3.18
CA MET A 128 30.76 -17.38 -3.50
C MET A 128 30.52 -18.19 -2.24
N MET A 129 29.54 -19.09 -2.30
CA MET A 129 29.25 -20.05 -1.24
C MET A 129 29.91 -21.38 -1.58
N GLU A 130 30.67 -21.91 -0.64
CA GLU A 130 31.27 -23.23 -0.75
C GLU A 130 30.42 -24.20 0.07
N MET A 131 29.89 -25.22 -0.60
CA MET A 131 29.05 -26.26 -0.02
C MET A 131 29.79 -27.58 -0.09
N ASN A 132 29.85 -28.30 1.03
CA ASN A 132 30.37 -29.66 1.06
C ASN A 132 29.21 -30.65 1.11
N VAL A 133 29.35 -31.75 0.37
CA VAL A 133 28.43 -32.88 0.33
C VAL A 133 29.18 -34.13 0.74
N ASP A 134 28.77 -34.71 1.85
CA ASP A 134 29.34 -35.94 2.36
C ASP A 134 28.40 -37.11 2.11
N VAL A 135 28.91 -38.14 1.46
CA VAL A 135 28.21 -39.39 1.19
C VAL A 135 28.70 -40.43 2.20
N TRP A 136 27.84 -40.80 3.13
CA TRP A 136 28.13 -41.77 4.20
C TRP A 136 27.62 -43.14 3.80
N THR A 137 28.49 -44.14 3.80
CA THR A 137 28.18 -45.50 3.32
C THR A 137 28.81 -46.58 4.20
N SER A 138 28.16 -47.74 4.30
CA SER A 138 28.74 -48.90 5.02
C SER A 138 29.63 -49.76 4.14
N ASN A 139 29.44 -49.73 2.81
CA ASN A 139 30.23 -50.55 1.88
C ASN A 139 30.65 -49.74 0.64
N THR A 140 31.76 -50.14 0.03
CA THR A 140 32.30 -49.56 -1.19
C THR A 140 31.32 -49.68 -2.35
N ASP A 141 30.55 -50.76 -2.44
CA ASP A 141 29.56 -50.94 -3.51
C ASP A 141 28.45 -49.87 -3.46
N GLN A 142 27.90 -49.60 -2.27
CA GLN A 142 26.92 -48.51 -2.07
C GLN A 142 27.51 -47.15 -2.46
N LYS A 143 28.79 -46.94 -2.14
CA LYS A 143 29.53 -45.71 -2.49
C LYS A 143 29.66 -45.56 -4.00
N LEU A 144 30.05 -46.62 -4.69
CA LEU A 144 30.16 -46.63 -6.16
C LEU A 144 28.80 -46.37 -6.81
N GLN A 145 27.75 -47.07 -6.38
CA GLN A 145 26.39 -46.86 -6.90
C GLN A 145 25.92 -45.40 -6.77
N LEU A 146 26.20 -44.73 -5.64
CA LEU A 146 25.84 -43.33 -5.42
C LEU A 146 26.73 -42.37 -6.22
N LEU A 147 28.04 -42.61 -6.24
CA LEU A 147 28.97 -41.75 -6.96
C LEU A 147 28.72 -41.81 -8.47
N GLU A 148 28.44 -42.98 -9.05
CA GLU A 148 28.11 -43.07 -10.47
C GLU A 148 26.83 -42.30 -10.83
N GLN A 149 25.81 -42.34 -9.95
CA GLN A 149 24.57 -41.57 -10.15
C GLN A 149 24.80 -40.04 -10.04
N ILE A 150 25.66 -39.60 -9.14
CA ILE A 150 25.91 -38.18 -8.89
C ILE A 150 26.88 -37.59 -9.91
N LEU A 151 28.02 -38.24 -10.15
CA LEU A 151 29.12 -37.68 -10.94
C LEU A 151 28.74 -37.46 -12.41
N VAL A 152 27.84 -38.29 -12.97
CA VAL A 152 27.37 -38.11 -14.36
C VAL A 152 26.54 -36.83 -14.54
N LEU A 153 25.95 -36.29 -13.47
CA LEU A 153 25.15 -35.05 -13.53
C LEU A 153 26.01 -33.79 -13.64
N PHE A 154 27.28 -33.86 -13.26
CA PHE A 154 28.17 -32.71 -13.19
C PHE A 154 29.25 -32.80 -14.26
N ASN A 155 29.20 -31.87 -15.22
CA ASN A 155 30.26 -31.70 -16.22
C ASN A 155 30.63 -30.22 -16.37
N PRO A 156 31.62 -29.73 -15.64
CA PRO A 156 31.73 -29.64 -14.17
C PRO A 156 30.65 -28.77 -13.51
N THR A 157 29.76 -28.15 -14.30
CA THR A 157 28.72 -27.22 -13.82
C THR A 157 27.30 -27.71 -14.10
N LEU A 158 26.35 -27.33 -13.25
CA LEU A 158 24.92 -27.56 -13.45
C LEU A 158 24.12 -26.29 -13.12
N ASN A 159 23.23 -25.89 -14.02
CA ASN A 159 22.42 -24.68 -13.84
C ASN A 159 21.21 -24.93 -12.93
N ILE A 160 21.01 -24.04 -11.97
CA ILE A 160 19.88 -24.09 -11.03
C ILE A 160 19.05 -22.81 -11.12
N ARG A 161 17.75 -22.94 -10.87
CA ARG A 161 16.85 -21.80 -10.71
C ARG A 161 16.30 -21.75 -9.29
N THR A 162 16.38 -20.60 -8.64
CA THR A 162 15.92 -20.41 -7.25
C THR A 162 14.46 -19.98 -7.15
N SER A 163 13.93 -19.33 -8.19
CA SER A 163 12.58 -18.75 -8.23
C SER A 163 12.01 -18.81 -9.64
N ASP A 164 10.68 -18.96 -9.73
CA ASP A 164 9.93 -18.92 -10.99
C ASP A 164 9.46 -17.49 -11.34
N ASN A 165 9.78 -16.50 -10.49
CA ASN A 165 9.42 -15.11 -10.75
C ASN A 165 10.29 -14.54 -11.90
N PRO A 166 9.69 -14.15 -13.06
CA PRO A 166 10.44 -13.57 -14.17
C PRO A 166 11.09 -12.22 -13.82
N PHE A 167 10.58 -11.55 -12.79
CA PHE A 167 11.10 -10.30 -12.24
C PHE A 167 12.13 -10.52 -11.13
N ASP A 168 12.54 -11.76 -10.87
CA ASP A 168 13.66 -12.05 -9.98
C ASP A 168 14.93 -12.31 -10.80
N TRP A 169 15.79 -11.29 -10.89
CA TRP A 169 17.09 -11.38 -11.54
C TRP A 169 18.14 -12.18 -10.76
N THR A 170 17.87 -12.56 -9.50
CA THR A 170 18.73 -13.47 -8.72
C THR A 170 18.37 -14.94 -8.93
N SER A 171 17.36 -15.21 -9.77
CA SER A 171 16.80 -16.54 -9.99
C SER A 171 17.79 -17.54 -10.60
N LEU A 172 18.66 -17.09 -11.51
CA LEU A 172 19.61 -17.96 -12.20
C LEU A 172 20.93 -18.05 -11.45
N SER A 173 21.34 -19.27 -11.12
CA SER A 173 22.68 -19.57 -10.62
C SER A 173 23.15 -20.91 -11.19
N TYR A 174 24.38 -21.29 -10.90
CA TYR A 174 24.94 -22.57 -11.28
C TYR A 174 25.68 -23.18 -10.09
N VAL A 175 25.87 -24.49 -10.13
CA VAL A 175 26.62 -25.24 -9.14
C VAL A 175 27.80 -25.84 -9.85
N GLU A 176 29.01 -25.56 -9.37
CA GLU A 176 30.26 -26.10 -9.91
C GLU A 176 30.87 -27.09 -8.93
N MET A 177 31.22 -28.28 -9.41
CA MET A 177 31.98 -29.25 -8.62
C MET A 177 33.47 -28.93 -8.74
N THR A 178 34.14 -28.68 -7.61
CA THR A 178 35.55 -28.25 -7.58
C THR A 178 36.51 -29.36 -7.19
N ASN A 179 36.11 -30.21 -6.25
CA ASN A 179 36.96 -31.27 -5.73
C ASN A 179 36.13 -32.46 -5.23
N ILE A 180 36.74 -33.64 -5.27
CA ILE A 180 36.19 -34.88 -4.72
C ILE A 180 37.28 -35.55 -3.89
N LEU A 181 37.01 -35.74 -2.60
CA LEU A 181 37.82 -36.53 -1.69
C LEU A 181 37.21 -37.93 -1.56
N TRP A 182 37.94 -38.95 -2.02
CA TRP A 182 37.44 -40.34 -2.13
C TRP A 182 37.07 -41.03 -0.81
N SER A 183 37.85 -40.76 0.24
CA SER A 183 37.62 -41.34 1.57
C SER A 183 38.26 -40.46 2.63
N SER A 184 37.47 -39.99 3.59
CA SER A 184 37.95 -39.42 4.85
C SER A 184 37.65 -40.41 5.98
N ARG A 185 38.67 -41.15 6.41
CA ARG A 185 38.55 -42.16 7.48
C ARG A 185 39.04 -41.55 8.79
N SER A 186 38.22 -40.73 9.44
CA SER A 186 38.60 -40.22 10.77
C SER A 186 37.42 -39.82 11.63
N ILE A 187 36.65 -40.80 12.13
CA ILE A 187 35.89 -40.64 13.37
C ILE A 187 36.03 -41.94 14.16
N GLY A 188 36.65 -41.85 15.33
CA GLY A 188 37.11 -43.01 16.09
C GLY A 188 35.99 -43.82 16.74
N SER A 189 35.95 -45.11 16.44
CA SER A 189 35.72 -46.19 17.40
C SER A 189 36.15 -47.53 16.80
N THR A 190 36.84 -48.34 17.61
CA THR A 190 37.18 -49.76 17.49
C THR A 190 36.80 -50.49 16.20
N ILE A 191 37.75 -50.52 15.25
CA ILE A 191 38.17 -51.55 14.29
C ILE A 191 37.12 -52.33 13.44
N ASP A 192 35.90 -52.63 13.89
CA ASP A 192 35.02 -53.59 13.18
C ASP A 192 33.82 -53.02 12.40
N ASP A 193 33.43 -51.75 12.57
CA ASP A 193 32.35 -51.12 11.79
C ASP A 193 32.79 -49.79 11.15
N ILE A 194 33.67 -49.88 10.15
CA ILE A 194 34.23 -48.69 9.49
C ILE A 194 33.23 -48.13 8.47
N ILE A 195 32.59 -47.01 8.82
CA ILE A 195 31.85 -46.17 7.87
C ILE A 195 32.85 -45.47 6.94
N ASP A 196 32.58 -45.47 5.63
CA ASP A 196 33.36 -44.73 4.66
C ASP A 196 32.60 -43.46 4.21
N VAL A 197 33.33 -42.36 4.09
CA VAL A 197 32.80 -41.03 3.78
C VAL A 197 33.54 -40.43 2.60
N ALA A 198 32.84 -40.21 1.49
CA ALA A 198 33.33 -39.43 0.37
C ALA A 198 32.81 -37.99 0.46
N THR A 199 33.69 -37.00 0.35
CA THR A 199 33.34 -35.58 0.44
C THR A 199 33.53 -34.91 -0.91
N MET A 200 32.49 -34.23 -1.40
CA MET A 200 32.52 -33.44 -2.63
C MET A 200 32.35 -31.97 -2.28
N THR A 201 33.19 -31.11 -2.86
CA THR A 201 33.17 -29.66 -2.62
C THR A 201 32.61 -28.94 -3.84
N PHE A 202 31.58 -28.13 -3.61
CA PHE A 202 30.87 -27.37 -4.63
C PHE A 202 30.99 -25.88 -4.38
N GLN A 203 31.08 -25.11 -5.46
CA GLN A 203 30.98 -23.66 -5.44
C GLN A 203 29.66 -23.22 -6.06
N VAL A 204 28.95 -22.34 -5.34
CA VAL A 204 27.66 -21.79 -5.73
C VAL A 204 27.76 -20.26 -5.64
N PRO A 205 27.71 -19.53 -6.77
CA PRO A 205 27.58 -18.08 -6.74
C PRO A 205 26.19 -17.71 -6.25
N VAL A 206 26.14 -16.92 -5.18
CA VAL A 206 24.93 -16.47 -4.52
C VAL A 206 24.85 -14.95 -4.62
N LEU A 207 23.66 -14.45 -4.95
CA LEU A 207 23.37 -13.03 -5.03
C LEU A 207 22.50 -12.65 -3.85
N ILE A 208 22.93 -11.64 -3.09
CA ILE A 208 22.15 -11.11 -1.96
C ILE A 208 21.71 -9.69 -2.30
N THR A 209 20.41 -9.42 -2.19
CA THR A 209 19.80 -8.11 -2.52
C THR A 209 19.01 -7.55 -1.34
N PRO A 210 18.94 -6.21 -1.19
CA PRO A 210 17.94 -5.59 -0.32
C PRO A 210 16.54 -5.73 -0.97
N PRO A 211 15.44 -5.52 -0.21
CA PRO A 211 14.10 -5.75 -0.75
C PRO A 211 13.80 -4.81 -1.92
N ALA A 212 13.10 -5.35 -2.93
CA ALA A 212 12.61 -4.55 -4.04
C ALA A 212 11.49 -3.63 -3.58
N LYS A 213 11.47 -2.39 -4.10
CA LYS A 213 10.38 -1.45 -3.87
C LYS A 213 9.34 -1.63 -4.96
N LEU A 214 8.11 -1.94 -4.58
CA LEU A 214 6.96 -1.96 -5.48
C LEU A 214 6.26 -0.61 -5.41
N LYS A 215 6.13 0.06 -6.54
CA LYS A 215 5.36 1.32 -6.66
C LYS A 215 4.21 1.09 -7.62
N LYS A 216 2.97 1.29 -7.18
CA LYS A 216 1.83 1.34 -8.10
C LYS A 216 1.91 2.65 -8.89
N GLN A 217 1.92 2.56 -10.22
CA GLN A 217 1.90 3.73 -11.08
C GLN A 217 0.46 4.16 -11.28
N THR A 218 0.01 5.15 -10.50
CA THR A 218 -1.18 5.93 -10.86
C THR A 218 -0.71 7.08 -11.73
N LEU A 219 -1.06 7.08 -13.01
CA LEU A 219 -0.67 8.14 -13.94
C LEU A 219 -1.43 9.41 -13.56
N ILE A 220 -0.76 10.33 -12.87
CA ILE A 220 -1.31 11.66 -12.57
C ILE A 220 -0.88 12.58 -13.71
N HIS A 221 -1.80 12.94 -14.58
CA HIS A 221 -1.59 14.07 -15.47
C HIS A 221 -1.98 15.35 -14.73
N THR A 222 -0.99 16.12 -14.29
CA THR A 222 -1.22 17.54 -14.01
C THR A 222 -0.01 18.31 -14.50
N ILE A 223 -0.12 18.83 -15.72
CA ILE A 223 0.78 19.88 -16.19
C ILE A 223 0.11 21.19 -15.77
N ILE A 224 0.67 21.83 -14.75
CA ILE A 224 0.32 23.22 -14.41
C ILE A 224 1.29 24.09 -15.18
N ASP A 225 0.90 24.55 -16.36
CA ASP A 225 1.70 25.53 -17.10
C ASP A 225 1.27 26.94 -16.64
N LYS A 226 2.23 27.72 -16.13
CA LYS A 226 2.01 29.09 -15.67
C LYS A 226 2.26 30.03 -16.84
N LEU A 227 1.20 30.42 -17.55
CA LEU A 227 1.29 31.46 -18.57
C LEU A 227 1.02 32.82 -17.92
N HIS A 228 2.09 33.59 -17.70
CA HIS A 228 1.99 35.01 -17.36
C HIS A 228 1.66 35.79 -18.64
N ASN A 229 0.42 36.25 -18.79
CA ASN A 229 0.11 37.27 -19.78
C ASN A 229 0.57 38.61 -19.20
N THR A 230 1.66 39.13 -19.74
CA THR A 230 2.40 40.25 -19.16
C THR A 230 2.45 41.36 -20.20
N ASP A 231 1.92 42.53 -19.85
CA ASP A 231 2.13 43.80 -20.54
C ASP A 231 3.57 44.31 -20.31
N ASP A 232 4.12 45.11 -21.24
CA ASP A 232 5.53 45.58 -21.21
C ASP A 232 6.03 46.07 -19.82
N PRO A 233 5.26 46.82 -19.01
CA PRO A 233 5.70 47.26 -17.68
C PRO A 233 5.91 46.11 -16.68
N ASN A 234 5.11 45.06 -16.78
CA ASN A 234 5.17 43.91 -15.88
C ASN A 234 6.27 42.91 -16.29
N LEU A 235 6.73 42.96 -17.55
CA LEU A 235 7.84 42.13 -18.05
C LEU A 235 9.19 42.58 -17.46
N ASP A 236 9.35 43.89 -17.28
CA ASP A 236 10.55 44.46 -16.65
C ASP A 236 10.60 44.12 -15.16
N LEU A 237 9.46 44.22 -14.45
CA LEU A 237 9.35 43.78 -13.05
C LEU A 237 9.65 42.28 -12.87
N PHE A 238 9.22 41.43 -13.81
CA PHE A 238 9.56 40.00 -13.82
C PHE A 238 11.07 39.75 -13.99
N ARG A 239 11.75 40.50 -14.87
CA ARG A 239 13.21 40.38 -15.08
C ARG A 239 14.02 40.84 -13.87
N GLU A 240 13.50 41.83 -13.15
CA GLU A 240 14.12 42.40 -11.96
C GLU A 240 13.77 41.63 -10.67
N ASN A 241 12.94 40.60 -10.78
CA ASN A 241 12.52 39.73 -9.67
C ASN A 241 11.75 40.48 -8.56
N GLU A 242 11.03 41.53 -8.95
CA GLU A 242 10.16 42.36 -8.11
C GLU A 242 8.70 41.89 -8.23
N PRO A 243 7.87 42.04 -7.17
CA PRO A 243 6.48 41.57 -7.19
C PRO A 243 5.60 42.38 -8.16
N PHE A 244 4.82 41.70 -9.00
CA PHE A 244 3.88 42.29 -9.96
C PHE A 244 2.53 41.56 -9.95
N GLU A 245 1.45 42.28 -10.30
CA GLU A 245 0.10 41.72 -10.43
C GLU A 245 -0.20 41.37 -11.89
N ALA A 246 0.03 40.11 -12.30
CA ALA A 246 -0.43 39.60 -13.59
C ALA A 246 -1.72 38.78 -13.46
N GLN A 247 -2.61 38.90 -14.45
CA GLN A 247 -3.74 37.99 -14.60
C GLN A 247 -3.22 36.57 -14.80
N THR A 248 -3.29 35.78 -13.73
CA THR A 248 -2.83 34.39 -13.75
C THR A 248 -3.95 33.54 -14.33
N ASN A 249 -3.78 33.08 -15.55
CA ASN A 249 -4.70 32.13 -16.17
C ASN A 249 -4.20 30.72 -15.90
N TYR A 250 -4.98 29.98 -15.10
CA TYR A 250 -4.69 28.59 -14.78
C TYR A 250 -5.38 27.68 -15.80
N VAL A 251 -4.64 26.77 -16.42
CA VAL A 251 -5.24 25.61 -17.09
C VAL A 251 -5.22 24.46 -16.10
N VAL A 252 -6.31 24.32 -15.34
CA VAL A 252 -6.51 23.19 -14.45
C VAL A 252 -7.02 22.02 -15.30
N ILE A 253 -6.29 20.90 -15.36
CA ILE A 253 -6.81 19.64 -15.93
C ILE A 253 -7.68 18.94 -14.87
N ALA A 254 -8.67 19.66 -14.38
CA ALA A 254 -9.91 19.12 -13.87
C ALA A 254 -10.97 19.45 -14.93
N PHE A 255 -12.22 19.08 -14.71
CA PHE A 255 -13.31 19.51 -15.59
C PHE A 255 -13.38 21.06 -15.64
N LYS A 256 -12.69 21.66 -16.61
CA LYS A 256 -12.51 23.13 -16.75
C LYS A 256 -13.85 23.85 -16.90
N ASP A 257 -14.85 23.13 -17.35
CA ASP A 257 -16.20 23.54 -17.70
C ASP A 257 -17.27 23.01 -16.74
N ARG A 258 -16.91 22.29 -15.67
CA ARG A 258 -17.90 21.65 -14.77
C ARG A 258 -17.80 22.11 -13.32
N LYS A 259 -18.96 22.38 -12.75
CA LYS A 259 -19.17 22.67 -11.32
C LYS A 259 -19.68 21.42 -10.64
N LEU A 260 -19.46 21.33 -9.34
CA LEU A 260 -20.00 20.26 -8.50
C LEU A 260 -20.92 20.87 -7.47
N GLU A 261 -22.16 20.40 -7.39
CA GLU A 261 -23.09 20.70 -6.30
C GLU A 261 -23.04 19.54 -5.32
N TYR A 262 -22.73 19.82 -4.05
CA TYR A 262 -22.73 18.83 -2.99
C TYR A 262 -23.72 19.23 -1.91
N ILE A 263 -24.79 18.46 -1.75
CA ILE A 263 -25.91 18.72 -0.82
C ILE A 263 -26.45 17.39 -0.29
N ASN A 264 -26.67 17.27 1.03
CA ASN A 264 -27.28 16.11 1.69
C ASN A 264 -26.61 14.77 1.32
N GLY A 265 -25.28 14.73 1.27
CA GLY A 265 -24.56 13.50 0.91
C GLY A 265 -24.55 13.15 -0.57
N VAL A 266 -25.10 14.00 -1.45
CA VAL A 266 -25.16 13.73 -2.89
C VAL A 266 -24.33 14.75 -3.67
N ALA A 267 -23.45 14.25 -4.54
CA ALA A 267 -22.66 15.04 -5.48
C ALA A 267 -23.28 15.01 -6.87
N ARG A 268 -23.78 16.17 -7.31
CA ARG A 268 -24.34 16.39 -8.65
C ARG A 268 -23.37 17.19 -9.51
N ILE A 269 -23.15 16.72 -10.73
CA ILE A 269 -22.32 17.45 -11.68
C ILE A 269 -23.16 18.45 -12.50
N LEU A 270 -22.60 19.64 -12.71
CA LEU A 270 -23.23 20.74 -13.41
C LEU A 270 -22.29 21.31 -14.47
N ASN A 271 -22.84 21.88 -15.53
CA ASN A 271 -22.07 22.66 -16.49
C ASN A 271 -21.66 24.03 -15.92
N ASN A 272 -20.89 24.81 -16.69
CA ASN A 272 -20.42 26.13 -16.26
C ASN A 272 -21.57 27.12 -15.97
N ALA A 273 -22.72 26.95 -16.65
CA ALA A 273 -23.93 27.73 -16.39
C ALA A 273 -24.74 27.25 -15.16
N GLY A 274 -24.27 26.20 -14.45
CA GLY A 274 -24.93 25.66 -13.26
C GLY A 274 -26.14 24.77 -13.56
N LYS A 275 -26.25 24.22 -14.78
CA LYS A 275 -27.32 23.31 -15.19
C LYS A 275 -26.82 21.87 -15.31
N PRO A 276 -27.64 20.86 -15.01
CA PRO A 276 -27.30 19.44 -15.15
C PRO A 276 -27.38 18.94 -16.61
N LEU A 277 -26.99 19.78 -17.58
CA LEU A 277 -27.13 19.51 -19.01
C LEU A 277 -25.80 19.77 -19.73
N ASN A 278 -25.50 18.97 -20.76
CA ASN A 278 -24.46 19.24 -21.73
C ASN A 278 -24.80 20.46 -22.59
N ASP A 279 -23.80 20.99 -23.30
CA ASP A 279 -23.97 22.10 -24.25
C ASP A 279 -24.94 21.74 -25.39
N ASP A 280 -25.08 20.44 -25.68
CA ASP A 280 -26.01 19.87 -26.67
C ASP A 280 -27.44 19.64 -26.12
N GLY A 281 -27.71 19.98 -24.85
CA GLY A 281 -29.02 19.83 -24.21
C GLY A 281 -29.35 18.43 -23.67
N THR A 282 -28.43 17.47 -23.76
CA THR A 282 -28.56 16.14 -23.14
C THR A 282 -28.23 16.18 -21.64
N SER A 283 -28.81 15.27 -20.84
CA SER A 283 -28.49 15.18 -19.41
C SER A 283 -27.03 14.83 -19.21
N LEU A 284 -26.35 15.52 -18.28
CA LEU A 284 -25.02 15.10 -17.86
C LEU A 284 -25.11 13.75 -17.13
N THR A 285 -24.17 12.86 -17.41
CA THR A 285 -24.01 11.63 -16.63
C THR A 285 -22.56 11.45 -16.21
N TRP A 286 -22.35 10.93 -15.00
CA TRP A 286 -21.01 10.68 -14.46
C TRP A 286 -20.22 9.68 -15.31
N GLU A 287 -20.89 8.70 -15.92
CA GLU A 287 -20.24 7.74 -16.81
C GLU A 287 -19.58 8.42 -18.02
N GLN A 288 -20.29 9.30 -18.71
CA GLN A 288 -19.74 10.02 -19.87
C GLN A 288 -18.60 10.95 -19.49
N VAL A 289 -18.75 11.60 -18.34
CA VAL A 289 -17.81 12.56 -17.76
C VAL A 289 -16.51 11.86 -17.33
N LEU A 290 -16.60 10.67 -16.73
CA LEU A 290 -15.44 9.95 -16.19
C LEU A 290 -14.77 9.04 -17.23
N LYS A 291 -15.47 8.63 -18.30
CA LYS A 291 -14.96 7.77 -19.38
C LYS A 291 -13.53 8.09 -19.88
N PRO A 292 -13.13 9.35 -20.12
CA PRO A 292 -11.75 9.67 -20.54
C PRO A 292 -10.70 9.55 -19.41
N TYR A 293 -11.12 9.52 -18.14
CA TYR A 293 -10.25 9.54 -16.97
C TYR A 293 -10.16 8.18 -16.26
N GLY A 294 -11.14 7.30 -16.44
CA GLY A 294 -11.19 5.97 -15.84
C GLY A 294 -12.60 5.57 -15.42
N GLN A 295 -12.70 4.55 -14.57
CA GLN A 295 -13.96 4.07 -14.03
C GLN A 295 -14.05 4.37 -12.53
N LEU A 296 -15.23 4.80 -12.07
CA LEU A 296 -15.52 4.97 -10.66
C LEU A 296 -15.65 3.60 -9.98
N ARG A 297 -14.92 3.43 -8.87
CA ARG A 297 -14.93 2.24 -8.03
C ARG A 297 -15.66 2.56 -6.72
N PRO A 298 -16.86 2.03 -6.50
CA PRO A 298 -17.65 2.32 -5.31
C PRO A 298 -16.86 2.04 -4.02
N GLY A 299 -16.82 3.00 -3.10
CA GLY A 299 -16.14 2.90 -1.80
C GLY A 299 -14.62 3.03 -1.84
N ILE A 300 -13.99 3.07 -3.04
CA ILE A 300 -12.54 3.28 -3.21
C ILE A 300 -12.28 4.67 -3.78
N SER A 301 -13.01 5.06 -4.83
CA SER A 301 -12.86 6.36 -5.45
C SER A 301 -13.24 7.47 -4.47
N GLN A 302 -12.50 8.57 -4.50
CA GLN A 302 -12.65 9.66 -3.54
C GLN A 302 -12.96 10.97 -4.27
N VAL A 303 -13.87 11.76 -3.70
CA VAL A 303 -14.00 13.17 -4.01
C VAL A 303 -13.23 13.99 -2.99
N ARG A 304 -12.56 15.04 -3.46
CA ARG A 304 -11.98 16.06 -2.59
C ARG A 304 -12.59 17.41 -2.89
N LEU A 305 -13.14 18.03 -1.86
CA LEU A 305 -13.78 19.34 -1.89
C LEU A 305 -12.85 20.34 -1.24
N ARG A 306 -12.45 21.38 -1.98
CA ARG A 306 -11.49 22.37 -1.49
C ARG A 306 -12.20 23.55 -0.88
N LYS A 307 -11.85 23.85 0.38
CA LYS A 307 -12.32 25.05 1.08
C LYS A 307 -11.40 26.26 0.99
N SER A 308 -10.11 26.07 0.72
CA SER A 308 -9.19 27.20 0.63
C SER A 308 -9.58 28.11 -0.53
N ASN A 309 -9.43 29.43 -0.35
CA ASN A 309 -9.57 30.41 -1.44
C ASN A 309 -8.44 30.28 -2.48
N ASN A 310 -7.36 29.58 -2.13
CA ASN A 310 -6.27 29.26 -3.03
C ASN A 310 -6.43 27.84 -3.57
N ILE A 311 -6.44 27.72 -4.90
CA ILE A 311 -6.52 26.43 -5.59
C ILE A 311 -5.25 25.56 -5.43
N GLU A 312 -4.14 26.09 -4.95
CA GLU A 312 -2.92 25.32 -4.68
C GLU A 312 -2.89 24.73 -3.26
N ASP A 313 -3.71 25.27 -2.35
CA ASP A 313 -3.71 24.88 -0.95
C ASP A 313 -4.66 23.70 -0.70
N ALA A 314 -4.07 22.51 -0.63
CA ALA A 314 -4.76 21.25 -0.36
C ALA A 314 -4.81 20.88 1.13
N SER A 315 -4.36 21.76 2.03
CA SER A 315 -4.20 21.44 3.47
C SER A 315 -5.53 21.21 4.19
N ASN A 316 -6.62 21.80 3.68
CA ASN A 316 -7.96 21.73 4.25
C ASN A 316 -8.97 21.15 3.25
N ASP A 317 -8.54 20.19 2.42
CA ASP A 317 -9.44 19.49 1.50
C ASP A 317 -10.31 18.50 2.29
N ILE A 318 -11.62 18.59 2.12
CA ILE A 318 -12.60 17.66 2.68
C ILE A 318 -12.67 16.44 1.76
N VAL A 319 -12.55 15.25 2.33
CA VAL A 319 -12.48 14.00 1.57
C VAL A 319 -13.76 13.21 1.78
N GLY A 320 -14.33 12.70 0.69
CA GLY A 320 -15.44 11.76 0.72
C GLY A 320 -15.22 10.58 -0.20
N LYS A 321 -15.76 9.42 0.16
CA LYS A 321 -15.79 8.23 -0.70
C LYS A 321 -17.02 8.27 -1.60
N LEU A 322 -16.85 7.85 -2.84
CA LEU A 322 -17.91 7.89 -3.85
C LEU A 322 -18.56 6.52 -4.04
N SER A 323 -19.86 6.53 -4.30
CA SER A 323 -20.65 5.37 -4.71
C SER A 323 -21.72 5.76 -5.73
N PHE A 324 -22.22 4.79 -6.50
CA PHE A 324 -23.25 5.05 -7.50
C PHE A 324 -24.58 5.34 -6.82
N SER A 325 -25.22 6.44 -7.23
CA SER A 325 -26.58 6.75 -6.81
C SER A 325 -27.61 6.10 -7.74
N THR A 326 -28.90 6.28 -7.43
CA THR A 326 -30.01 5.82 -8.28
C THR A 326 -30.20 6.65 -9.56
N ASN A 327 -29.56 7.82 -9.64
CA ASN A 327 -29.62 8.74 -10.77
C ASN A 327 -28.23 8.92 -11.39
N ASP A 328 -28.13 8.79 -12.71
CA ASP A 328 -26.85 8.81 -13.45
C ASP A 328 -26.07 10.14 -13.36
N ASN A 329 -26.74 11.22 -12.96
CA ASN A 329 -26.13 12.54 -12.75
C ASN A 329 -25.66 12.77 -11.29
N GLU A 330 -25.88 11.80 -10.41
CA GLU A 330 -25.65 11.91 -8.98
C GLU A 330 -24.74 10.79 -8.48
N LEU A 331 -23.87 11.13 -7.53
CA LEU A 331 -23.06 10.17 -6.79
C LEU A 331 -23.33 10.34 -5.31
N ASP A 332 -23.47 9.22 -4.61
CA ASP A 332 -23.58 9.22 -3.16
C ASP A 332 -22.17 9.37 -2.57
N VAL A 333 -22.00 10.33 -1.67
CA VAL A 333 -20.73 10.69 -1.04
C VAL A 333 -20.78 10.43 0.46
N ASP A 334 -19.91 9.53 0.91
CA ASP A 334 -19.66 9.29 2.33
C ASP A 334 -18.46 10.14 2.78
N ILE A 335 -18.74 11.27 3.46
CA ILE A 335 -17.70 12.21 3.91
C ILE A 335 -16.93 11.63 5.10
N ASP A 336 -15.60 11.69 5.01
CA ASP A 336 -14.73 11.38 6.13
C ASP A 336 -14.79 12.52 7.15
N THR A 337 -15.46 12.26 8.28
CA THR A 337 -15.66 13.24 9.35
C THR A 337 -14.36 13.75 9.97
N ASP A 338 -13.26 13.00 9.86
CA ASP A 338 -11.95 13.42 10.37
C ASP A 338 -11.32 14.52 9.50
N THR A 339 -11.83 14.72 8.28
CA THR A 339 -11.37 15.78 7.36
C THR A 339 -12.16 17.06 7.48
N LEU A 340 -13.23 17.07 8.29
CA LEU A 340 -14.01 18.27 8.54
C LEU A 340 -13.26 19.22 9.51
N PRO A 341 -13.43 20.55 9.35
CA PRO A 341 -12.93 21.51 10.32
C PRO A 341 -13.37 21.17 11.76
N THR A 342 -12.49 21.39 12.73
CA THR A 342 -12.84 21.18 14.14
C THR A 342 -13.84 22.25 14.61
N ASN A 343 -14.91 21.85 15.30
CA ASN A 343 -15.86 22.78 15.91
C ASN A 343 -15.16 23.64 16.97
N THR A 344 -15.33 24.95 16.88
CA THR A 344 -14.78 25.92 17.85
C THR A 344 -15.79 26.29 18.93
N LEU A 345 -17.08 26.13 18.63
CA LEU A 345 -18.18 26.35 19.55
C LEU A 345 -18.85 25.03 19.92
N ASN A 346 -19.48 25.01 21.11
CA ASN A 346 -20.35 23.90 21.50
C ASN A 346 -21.49 23.74 20.47
N PRO A 347 -22.02 22.53 20.27
CA PRO A 347 -23.13 22.28 19.34
C PRO A 347 -24.38 23.11 19.64
N VAL A 348 -25.21 23.29 18.62
CA VAL A 348 -26.55 23.91 18.71
C VAL A 348 -27.62 22.90 18.32
N ASP A 349 -28.79 23.00 18.93
CA ASP A 349 -29.95 22.16 18.64
C ASP A 349 -30.66 22.56 17.34
N GLY A 350 -30.34 23.72 16.78
CA GLY A 350 -30.84 24.10 15.48
C GLY A 350 -30.72 25.58 15.16
N VAL A 351 -31.15 25.90 13.95
CA VAL A 351 -31.36 27.26 13.46
C VAL A 351 -32.83 27.61 13.59
N LEU A 352 -33.12 28.80 14.12
CA LEU A 352 -34.46 29.22 14.52
C LEU A 352 -34.82 30.59 13.94
N ASP A 353 -36.06 30.73 13.47
CA ASP A 353 -36.68 32.05 13.27
C ASP A 353 -37.52 32.39 14.53
N PRO A 354 -37.03 33.30 15.41
CA PRO A 354 -37.70 33.59 16.67
C PRO A 354 -39.03 34.33 16.50
N THR A 355 -39.34 34.87 15.31
CA THR A 355 -40.64 35.51 15.06
C THR A 355 -41.74 34.50 14.67
N LYS A 356 -41.36 33.24 14.40
CA LYS A 356 -42.28 32.17 13.99
C LYS A 356 -42.32 31.01 14.96
N ASN A 357 -41.21 30.74 15.65
CA ASN A 357 -41.04 29.58 16.48
C ASN A 357 -40.71 30.01 17.92
N ILE A 358 -41.47 29.47 18.87
CA ILE A 358 -41.41 29.84 20.29
C ILE A 358 -41.11 28.56 21.09
N PRO A 359 -40.22 28.60 22.10
CA PRO A 359 -39.94 27.46 22.96
C PRO A 359 -41.22 26.92 23.62
N GLY A 360 -41.43 25.60 23.54
CA GLY A 360 -42.62 24.94 24.09
C GLY A 360 -43.87 25.00 23.21
N GLN A 361 -43.79 25.50 21.97
CA GLN A 361 -44.85 25.45 20.97
C GLN A 361 -44.30 25.01 19.60
N GLY A 362 -45.04 24.15 18.90
CA GLY A 362 -44.65 23.64 17.57
C GLY A 362 -43.42 22.72 17.60
N ASN A 363 -42.47 22.92 16.68
CA ASN A 363 -41.28 22.07 16.48
C ASN A 363 -40.08 22.44 17.39
N VAL A 364 -40.29 23.27 18.41
CA VAL A 364 -39.27 23.63 19.41
C VAL A 364 -39.69 23.03 20.75
N PRO A 365 -38.91 22.12 21.34
CA PRO A 365 -39.19 21.55 22.65
C PRO A 365 -39.34 22.62 23.74
N SER A 366 -39.97 22.25 24.85
CA SER A 366 -39.91 23.10 26.05
C SER A 366 -38.44 23.29 26.48
N PRO A 367 -38.05 24.49 26.93
CA PRO A 367 -36.65 24.81 27.22
C PRO A 367 -36.10 23.90 28.32
N THR A 368 -35.02 23.18 28.00
CA THR A 368 -34.22 22.38 28.93
C THR A 368 -32.83 23.01 29.05
N MET A 369 -32.19 22.82 30.21
CA MET A 369 -30.84 23.34 30.45
C MET A 369 -29.89 22.88 29.34
N GLY A 370 -29.16 23.82 28.73
CA GLY A 370 -28.22 23.56 27.65
C GLY A 370 -28.82 23.59 26.24
N ASN A 371 -30.12 23.91 26.07
CA ASN A 371 -30.68 24.10 24.74
C ASN A 371 -30.10 25.35 24.07
N ARG A 372 -29.60 25.21 22.84
CA ARG A 372 -28.88 26.26 22.11
C ARG A 372 -29.41 26.43 20.70
N TYR A 373 -29.67 27.66 20.29
CA TYR A 373 -30.19 27.96 18.95
C TYR A 373 -29.47 29.14 18.30
N ILE A 374 -29.19 29.03 17.00
CA ILE A 374 -28.81 30.19 16.17
C ILE A 374 -30.09 30.90 15.75
N ILE A 375 -30.19 32.21 16.00
CA ILE A 375 -31.37 33.00 15.59
C ILE A 375 -31.14 33.70 14.25
N THR A 376 -32.12 33.59 13.35
CA THR A 376 -32.04 34.17 11.99
C THR A 376 -32.55 35.62 11.92
N LYS A 377 -33.20 36.11 12.98
CA LYS A 377 -33.74 37.48 13.09
C LYS A 377 -33.59 38.00 14.50
N ASP A 378 -33.66 39.31 14.65
CA ASP A 378 -33.67 39.99 15.94
C ASP A 378 -34.86 39.53 16.80
N LEU A 379 -34.61 39.39 18.11
CA LEU A 379 -35.65 39.15 19.09
C LEU A 379 -36.46 40.42 19.32
N THR A 380 -37.67 40.49 18.75
CA THR A 380 -38.59 41.61 18.91
C THR A 380 -39.60 41.40 20.04
N ASP A 381 -39.99 40.14 20.32
CA ASP A 381 -40.93 39.79 21.38
C ASP A 381 -40.21 39.30 22.65
N ILE A 382 -39.73 40.27 23.41
CA ILE A 382 -38.80 40.08 24.53
C ILE A 382 -39.47 39.32 25.70
N ALA A 383 -40.80 39.36 25.83
CA ALA A 383 -41.53 38.74 26.95
C ALA A 383 -41.50 37.20 26.88
N ILE A 384 -41.57 36.64 25.67
CA ILE A 384 -41.60 35.18 25.44
C ILE A 384 -40.23 34.55 25.73
N TRP A 385 -39.16 35.31 25.54
CA TRP A 385 -37.78 34.88 25.74
C TRP A 385 -37.20 35.36 27.08
N GLY A 386 -38.04 35.61 28.08
CA GLY A 386 -37.60 35.93 29.44
C GLY A 386 -36.87 37.26 29.58
N GLY A 387 -37.09 38.24 28.69
CA GLY A 387 -36.41 39.52 28.74
C GLY A 387 -35.16 39.62 27.85
N LEU A 388 -34.79 38.55 27.15
CA LEU A 388 -33.57 38.51 26.33
C LEU A 388 -33.63 39.47 25.13
N LYS A 389 -32.53 40.20 24.93
CA LYS A 389 -32.25 40.98 23.71
C LYS A 389 -31.09 40.32 22.96
N ALA A 390 -31.37 39.79 21.78
CA ALA A 390 -30.38 39.22 20.88
C ALA A 390 -30.68 39.62 19.43
N LYS A 391 -29.64 39.68 18.61
CA LYS A 391 -29.71 40.09 17.20
C LYS A 391 -29.62 38.87 16.28
N ALA A 392 -29.97 39.06 15.01
CA ALA A 392 -29.73 38.06 13.99
C ALA A 392 -28.29 37.53 14.02
N ASN A 393 -28.12 36.24 13.80
CA ASN A 393 -26.88 35.46 13.85
C ASN A 393 -26.28 35.21 15.24
N ASP A 394 -26.89 35.70 16.32
CA ASP A 394 -26.47 35.34 17.69
C ASP A 394 -26.83 33.88 18.02
N ILE A 395 -26.08 33.27 18.96
CA ILE A 395 -26.44 31.96 19.55
C ILE A 395 -26.98 32.19 20.94
N ILE A 396 -28.23 31.79 21.17
CA ILE A 396 -28.88 31.85 22.48
C ILE A 396 -28.82 30.48 23.16
N GLU A 397 -28.73 30.48 24.49
CA GLU A 397 -28.63 29.29 25.33
C GLU A 397 -29.56 29.40 26.53
N TYR A 398 -30.24 28.31 26.89
CA TYR A 398 -31.04 28.26 28.11
C TYR A 398 -30.20 27.72 29.28
N ASN A 399 -29.93 28.57 30.28
CA ASN A 399 -29.04 28.23 31.40
C ASN A 399 -29.72 27.40 32.52
N GLY A 400 -30.98 27.00 32.33
CA GLY A 400 -31.79 26.30 33.34
C GLY A 400 -32.74 27.22 34.12
N SER A 401 -32.62 28.54 33.98
CA SER A 401 -33.56 29.52 34.52
C SER A 401 -34.02 30.51 33.44
N ASP A 402 -33.07 31.12 32.71
CA ASP A 402 -33.31 32.14 31.70
C ASP A 402 -32.56 31.86 30.38
N TRP A 403 -33.02 32.47 29.30
CA TRP A 403 -32.30 32.50 28.03
C TRP A 403 -31.21 33.57 28.06
N VAL A 404 -30.00 33.22 27.63
CA VAL A 404 -28.83 34.11 27.57
C VAL A 404 -28.18 34.07 26.18
N VAL A 405 -27.47 35.13 25.79
CA VAL A 405 -26.67 35.12 24.55
C VAL A 405 -25.33 34.45 24.84
N SER A 406 -25.09 33.28 24.26
CA SER A 406 -23.83 32.52 24.39
C SER A 406 -22.79 32.89 23.32
N PHE A 407 -23.24 33.43 22.18
CA PHE A 407 -22.38 33.94 21.10
C PHE A 407 -22.96 35.26 20.57
N VAL A 408 -22.14 36.31 20.62
CA VAL A 408 -22.51 37.65 20.13
C VAL A 408 -21.87 37.86 18.76
N SER A 409 -22.65 37.67 17.70
CA SER A 409 -22.20 37.73 16.30
C SER A 409 -21.49 39.04 15.96
N SER A 410 -22.03 40.18 16.41
CA SER A 410 -21.49 41.51 16.15
C SER A 410 -20.08 41.78 16.71
N GLN A 411 -19.59 40.94 17.63
CA GLN A 411 -18.27 41.08 18.27
C GLN A 411 -17.24 40.11 17.71
N VAL A 412 -17.64 39.18 16.84
CA VAL A 412 -16.77 38.11 16.34
C VAL A 412 -16.59 38.27 14.83
N SER A 413 -15.39 38.66 14.42
CA SER A 413 -14.99 38.70 12.99
C SER A 413 -14.17 37.49 12.56
N LEU A 414 -13.77 36.63 13.51
CA LEU A 414 -12.97 35.43 13.26
C LEU A 414 -13.86 34.26 12.86
N GLN A 415 -13.34 33.38 12.02
CA GLN A 415 -14.03 32.17 11.58
C GLN A 415 -14.38 31.27 12.77
N GLN A 416 -15.62 30.79 12.85
CA GLN A 416 -16.09 29.87 13.88
C GLN A 416 -16.85 28.71 13.26
N TYR A 417 -16.81 27.55 13.92
CA TYR A 417 -17.47 26.34 13.48
C TYR A 417 -18.36 25.79 14.58
N VAL A 418 -19.59 25.41 14.20
CA VAL A 418 -20.57 24.85 15.12
C VAL A 418 -21.37 23.73 14.46
N LYS A 419 -21.61 22.65 15.20
CA LYS A 419 -22.44 21.54 14.73
C LYS A 419 -23.91 21.82 15.03
N ASN A 420 -24.78 21.66 14.03
CA ASN A 420 -26.22 21.66 14.17
C ASN A 420 -26.72 20.23 14.37
N ILE A 421 -27.20 19.91 15.57
CA ILE A 421 -27.66 18.55 15.94
C ILE A 421 -28.90 18.13 15.14
N LYS A 422 -29.76 19.08 14.74
CA LYS A 422 -31.03 18.78 14.08
C LYS A 422 -30.87 18.39 12.62
N THR A 423 -29.92 18.99 11.91
CA THR A 423 -29.65 18.67 10.49
C THR A 423 -28.38 17.82 10.32
N ASP A 424 -27.60 17.63 11.38
CA ASP A 424 -26.27 17.01 11.40
C ASP A 424 -25.20 17.78 10.61
N ASP A 425 -25.54 18.98 10.10
CA ASP A 425 -24.62 19.85 9.39
C ASP A 425 -23.63 20.55 10.31
N GLN A 426 -22.45 20.85 9.77
CA GLN A 426 -21.57 21.85 10.36
C GLN A 426 -21.80 23.22 9.72
N LEU A 427 -21.99 24.23 10.55
CA LEU A 427 -22.13 25.62 10.14
C LEU A 427 -20.83 26.37 10.40
N GLU A 428 -20.52 27.29 9.50
CA GLU A 428 -19.38 28.19 9.56
C GLU A 428 -19.86 29.64 9.66
N TRP A 429 -19.20 30.40 10.53
CA TRP A 429 -19.30 31.86 10.60
C TRP A 429 -18.14 32.49 9.85
N ASN A 430 -18.41 33.36 8.87
CA ASN A 430 -17.39 34.10 8.12
C ASN A 430 -17.12 35.53 8.64
N GLY A 431 -17.74 35.92 9.77
CA GLY A 431 -17.70 37.30 10.27
C GLY A 431 -18.95 38.13 9.94
N SER A 432 -19.85 37.64 9.07
CA SER A 432 -21.13 38.29 8.78
C SER A 432 -22.34 37.38 8.95
N ASP A 433 -22.26 36.13 8.47
CA ASP A 433 -23.38 35.20 8.41
C ASP A 433 -22.96 33.75 8.67
N TRP A 434 -23.93 32.93 9.06
CA TRP A 434 -23.80 31.48 9.17
C TRP A 434 -24.17 30.79 7.85
N PHE A 435 -23.32 29.91 7.37
CA PHE A 435 -23.56 29.08 6.19
C PHE A 435 -23.05 27.66 6.41
N ASN A 436 -23.44 26.71 5.55
CA ASN A 436 -22.94 25.34 5.65
C ASN A 436 -21.43 25.32 5.36
N SER A 437 -20.66 24.66 6.22
CA SER A 437 -19.20 24.69 6.14
C SER A 437 -18.66 23.88 4.96
N PHE A 438 -19.41 22.93 4.40
CA PHE A 438 -18.90 22.08 3.31
C PHE A 438 -19.94 21.70 2.24
N GLU A 439 -21.22 21.91 2.49
CA GLU A 439 -22.23 21.79 1.44
C GLU A 439 -22.34 23.07 0.62
N GLY A 440 -22.52 22.90 -0.70
CA GLY A 440 -22.68 24.02 -1.61
C GLY A 440 -22.16 23.74 -3.02
N LEU A 441 -21.95 24.84 -3.75
CA LEU A 441 -21.51 24.82 -5.14
C LEU A 441 -20.01 25.04 -5.26
N TYR A 442 -19.29 24.03 -5.72
CA TYR A 442 -17.86 24.08 -5.99
C TYR A 442 -17.57 24.47 -7.43
N LYS A 443 -16.76 25.53 -7.58
CA LYS A 443 -16.31 26.04 -8.88
C LYS A 443 -15.31 25.07 -9.53
N PRO A 444 -15.11 25.12 -10.86
CA PRO A 444 -14.09 24.32 -11.53
C PRO A 444 -12.74 24.49 -10.84
N GLY A 445 -12.08 23.36 -10.52
CA GLY A 445 -10.78 23.34 -9.86
C GLY A 445 -10.78 23.36 -8.32
N PHE A 446 -11.91 23.68 -7.68
CA PHE A 446 -12.12 23.58 -6.22
C PHE A 446 -12.72 22.23 -5.79
N TRP A 447 -12.87 21.29 -6.73
CA TRP A 447 -13.25 19.92 -6.45
C TRP A 447 -12.46 18.99 -7.37
N ARG A 448 -12.22 17.75 -6.92
CA ARG A 448 -11.43 16.75 -7.62
C ARG A 448 -11.98 15.35 -7.37
N ILE A 449 -11.82 14.45 -8.33
CA ILE A 449 -12.12 13.02 -8.17
C ILE A 449 -10.82 12.22 -8.34
N TYR A 450 -10.65 11.25 -7.47
CA TYR A 450 -9.62 10.23 -7.49
C TYR A 450 -10.33 8.91 -7.77
N LEU A 451 -10.10 8.36 -8.97
CA LEU A 451 -10.76 7.12 -9.42
C LEU A 451 -10.04 5.87 -8.89
#